data_AF-A0A4Z0YCI3-F1
#
_entry.id   AF-A0A4Z0YCI3-F1
#
_cell.length_a   1.000
_cell.length_b   1.000
_cell.length_c   1.000
_cell.angle_alpha   90.00
_cell.angle_beta   90.00
_cell.angle_gamma   90.00
#
_symmetry.space_group_name_H-M   'P 1'
#
loop_
_entity.id
_entity.type
_entity.pdbx_description
1 polymer ?
#
loop_
_entity_poly.entity_id
_entity_poly.type
_entity_poly.pdbx_seq_one_letter_code
_entity_poly.pdbx_strand_id
1 'polypeptide(L)'
;MWNRTILKSNAKIALTGRYWVAFAVSLLTSLLGGGYSFLTKGIHMAWTLPPYGDILLMIFVSMPFVIGTCRFFLHNHFGVTDFGTVFSGFQLNYSNGVGAMFVTNLLIGLWSLLLVVPGIIKALEYTMVPYLLADNPSLPGSRAREISRMMTNGEKWNILVLELSFLGWFLLGTLCLGVGILFVIPYFNATMTELYIYLRDRAIQTNMLNPAELGLVQPAQEYRQPYQY
;
A
#
# COMPACT_ATOMS: atom_id res chain seq x y z
N MET A 1 -1.76 -19.43 -10.44
CA MET A 1 -0.98 -19.08 -9.23
C MET A 1 0.12 -18.12 -9.67
N TRP A 2 0.33 -17.01 -8.97
CA TRP A 2 1.35 -16.03 -9.33
C TRP A 2 2.75 -16.54 -8.93
N ASN A 3 3.79 -16.04 -9.59
CA ASN A 3 5.17 -16.40 -9.30
C ASN A 3 5.95 -15.15 -8.88
N ARG A 4 6.60 -15.20 -7.72
CA ARG A 4 7.42 -14.10 -7.19
C ARG A 4 8.49 -13.60 -8.16
N THR A 5 9.06 -14.48 -8.98
CA THR A 5 10.07 -14.11 -9.98
C THR A 5 9.46 -13.26 -11.09
N ILE A 6 8.22 -13.56 -11.51
CA ILE A 6 7.49 -12.78 -12.51
C ILE A 6 7.15 -11.41 -11.93
N LEU A 7 6.60 -11.34 -10.71
CA LEU A 7 6.28 -10.06 -10.06
C LEU A 7 7.52 -9.17 -9.93
N LYS A 8 8.64 -9.75 -9.50
CA LYS A 8 9.94 -9.08 -9.40
C LYS A 8 10.48 -8.62 -10.77
N SER A 9 10.28 -9.42 -11.82
CA SER A 9 10.66 -9.05 -13.18
C SER A 9 9.82 -7.86 -13.68
N ASN A 10 8.50 -7.93 -13.52
CA ASN A 10 7.59 -6.86 -13.93
C ASN A 10 7.87 -5.56 -13.15
N ALA A 11 8.15 -5.66 -11.86
CA ALA A 11 8.54 -4.51 -11.05
C ALA A 11 9.79 -3.80 -11.58
N LYS A 12 10.79 -4.55 -12.08
CA LYS A 12 11.97 -3.94 -12.73
C LYS A 12 11.60 -3.23 -14.04
N ILE A 13 10.71 -3.83 -14.83
CA ILE A 13 10.22 -3.23 -16.07
C ILE A 13 9.46 -1.93 -15.76
N ALA A 14 8.54 -1.96 -14.80
CA ALA A 14 7.78 -0.78 -14.36
C ALA A 14 8.68 0.35 -13.86
N LEU A 15 9.84 0.03 -13.26
CA LEU A 15 10.81 1.02 -12.80
C LEU A 15 11.77 1.51 -13.91
N THR A 16 11.82 0.85 -15.06
CA THR A 16 12.76 1.18 -16.13
C THR A 16 12.45 2.56 -16.71
N GLY A 17 13.47 3.41 -16.84
CA GLY A 17 13.34 4.79 -17.34
C GLY A 17 12.79 5.80 -16.31
N ARG A 18 12.25 5.35 -15.17
CA ARG A 18 11.64 6.23 -14.13
C ARG A 18 12.11 5.95 -12.71
N TYR A 19 13.13 5.11 -12.56
CA TYR A 19 13.65 4.67 -11.28
C TYR A 19 13.89 5.82 -10.30
N TRP A 20 14.48 6.94 -10.76
CA TRP A 20 14.80 8.07 -9.89
C TRP A 20 13.58 8.79 -9.32
N VAL A 21 12.46 8.83 -10.06
CA VAL A 21 11.21 9.40 -9.54
C VAL A 21 10.62 8.47 -8.49
N ALA A 22 10.59 7.16 -8.76
CA ALA A 22 10.15 6.16 -7.77
C ALA A 22 11.03 6.12 -6.52
N PHE A 23 12.34 6.34 -6.69
CA PHE A 23 13.29 6.52 -5.60
C PHE A 23 12.96 7.77 -4.78
N ALA A 24 12.73 8.92 -5.41
CA ALA A 24 12.36 10.14 -4.72
C ALA A 24 11.04 10.00 -3.93
N VAL A 25 10.02 9.36 -4.51
CA VAL A 25 8.75 9.06 -3.83
C VAL A 25 8.95 8.14 -2.63
N SER A 26 9.77 7.09 -2.79
CA SER A 26 10.11 6.16 -1.71
C SER A 26 10.93 6.83 -0.61
N LEU A 27 11.84 7.72 -0.98
CA LEU A 27 12.63 8.50 -0.04
C LEU A 27 11.73 9.43 0.78
N LEU A 28 10.86 10.21 0.12
CA LEU A 28 9.90 11.10 0.78
C LEU A 28 9.06 10.34 1.82
N THR A 29 8.52 9.18 1.44
CA THR A 29 7.65 8.39 2.31
C THR A 29 8.41 7.73 3.45
N SER A 30 9.65 7.29 3.21
CA SER A 30 10.54 6.75 4.26
C SER A 30 10.96 7.81 5.28
N LEU A 31 11.15 9.08 4.87
CA LEU A 31 11.48 10.19 5.76
C LEU A 31 10.33 10.54 6.73
N LEU A 32 9.08 10.33 6.33
CA LEU A 32 7.94 10.49 7.24
C LEU A 32 7.93 9.45 8.36
N GLY A 33 8.50 8.27 8.13
CA GLY A 33 8.69 7.24 9.16
C GLY A 33 9.95 7.49 10.01
N GLY A 34 11.11 7.38 9.37
CA GLY A 34 12.42 7.42 10.03
C GLY A 34 12.93 8.83 10.35
N GLY A 35 12.71 9.80 9.46
CA GLY A 35 13.13 11.19 9.63
C GLY A 35 12.36 11.92 10.73
N TYR A 36 11.06 11.62 10.85
CA TYR A 36 10.22 12.12 11.94
C TYR A 36 10.77 11.74 13.33
N SER A 37 11.13 10.46 13.51
CA SER A 37 11.71 9.95 14.76
C SER A 37 13.07 10.57 15.10
N PHE A 38 13.78 11.15 14.12
CA PHE A 38 15.06 11.84 14.33
C PHE A 38 14.85 13.33 14.66
N LEU A 39 13.93 14.01 13.96
CA LEU A 39 13.65 15.43 14.15
C LEU A 39 12.97 15.73 15.49
N THR A 40 11.98 14.94 15.90
CA THR A 40 11.26 15.18 17.16
C THR A 40 12.10 14.85 18.38
N LYS A 41 13.11 13.96 18.28
CA LYS A 41 14.06 13.72 19.38
C LYS A 41 14.78 14.98 19.83
N GLY A 42 15.19 15.84 18.89
CA GLY A 42 15.81 17.13 19.23
C GLY A 42 14.84 18.09 19.90
N ILE A 43 13.59 18.12 19.44
CA ILE A 43 12.53 18.99 20.00
C ILE A 43 12.09 18.50 21.39
N HIS A 44 11.88 17.20 21.57
CA HIS A 44 11.54 16.61 22.88
C HIS A 44 12.65 16.78 23.91
N MET A 45 13.91 16.68 23.51
CA MET A 45 15.06 17.00 24.39
C MET A 45 15.05 18.48 24.81
N ALA A 46 14.59 19.39 23.94
CA ALA A 46 14.60 20.83 24.21
C ALA A 46 13.36 21.35 24.97
N TRP A 47 12.17 20.77 24.75
CA TRP A 47 10.90 21.37 25.19
C TRP A 47 10.09 20.56 26.21
N THR A 48 10.51 19.35 26.60
CA THR A 48 9.80 18.49 27.60
C THR A 48 8.29 18.28 27.38
N LEU A 49 7.79 18.53 26.16
CA LEU A 49 6.37 18.35 25.82
C LEU A 49 6.02 16.85 25.75
N PRO A 50 4.84 16.43 26.24
CA PRO A 50 4.38 15.05 26.11
C PRO A 50 4.27 14.64 24.62
N PRO A 51 4.79 13.47 24.21
CA PRO A 51 4.96 13.11 22.80
C PRO A 51 3.67 12.75 22.05
N TYR A 52 2.50 12.97 22.66
CA TYR A 52 1.24 12.43 22.16
C TYR A 52 0.71 13.16 20.91
N GLY A 53 0.80 14.49 20.87
CA GLY A 53 0.31 15.28 19.71
C GLY A 53 1.12 15.01 18.44
N ASP A 54 2.41 14.84 18.64
CA ASP A 54 3.40 14.44 17.66
C ASP A 54 3.04 13.08 17.02
N ILE A 55 2.81 12.05 17.83
CA ILE A 55 2.43 10.72 17.34
C ILE A 55 1.13 10.78 16.51
N LEU A 56 0.14 11.57 16.94
CA LEU A 56 -1.09 11.73 16.20
C LEU A 56 -0.83 12.39 14.84
N LEU A 57 -0.09 13.50 14.80
CA LEU A 57 0.26 14.17 13.54
C LEU A 57 0.95 13.21 12.56
N MET A 58 1.91 12.40 13.05
CA MET A 58 2.59 11.39 12.24
C MET A 58 1.61 10.36 11.65
N ILE A 59 0.68 9.85 12.47
CA ILE A 59 -0.32 8.86 12.03
C ILE A 59 -1.25 9.46 10.95
N PHE A 60 -1.78 10.66 11.18
CA PHE A 60 -2.74 11.30 10.29
C PHE A 60 -2.13 11.84 8.98
N VAL A 61 -0.82 12.13 8.96
CA VAL A 61 -0.08 12.54 7.75
C VAL A 61 0.43 11.32 6.98
N SER A 62 0.99 10.31 7.65
CA SER A 62 1.56 9.14 6.98
C SER A 62 0.54 8.30 6.22
N MET A 63 -0.69 8.16 6.73
CA MET A 63 -1.75 7.37 6.09
C MET A 63 -2.09 7.83 4.65
N PRO A 64 -2.39 9.12 4.40
CA PRO A 64 -2.57 9.66 3.05
C PRO A 64 -1.36 9.44 2.14
N PHE A 65 -0.14 9.57 2.68
CA PHE A 65 1.08 9.33 1.91
C PHE A 65 1.21 7.87 1.48
N VAL A 66 0.81 6.91 2.32
CA VAL A 66 0.76 5.48 1.94
C VAL A 66 -0.20 5.28 0.76
N ILE A 67 -1.41 5.84 0.83
CA ILE A 67 -2.39 5.76 -0.27
C ILE A 67 -1.83 6.39 -1.55
N GLY A 68 -1.24 7.59 -1.45
CA GLY A 68 -0.66 8.29 -2.59
C GLY A 68 0.56 7.58 -3.18
N THR A 69 1.36 6.89 -2.36
CA THR A 69 2.47 6.04 -2.81
C THR A 69 1.95 4.85 -3.60
N CYS A 70 0.95 4.13 -3.07
CA CYS A 70 0.28 3.06 -3.79
C CYS A 70 -0.27 3.57 -5.13
N ARG A 71 -0.92 4.74 -5.14
CA ARG A 71 -1.43 5.36 -6.38
C ARG A 71 -0.30 5.66 -7.37
N PHE A 72 0.80 6.24 -6.91
CA PHE A 72 1.97 6.53 -7.75
C PHE A 72 2.51 5.26 -8.41
N PHE A 73 2.76 4.19 -7.64
CA PHE A 73 3.30 2.96 -8.21
C PHE A 73 2.32 2.27 -9.16
N LEU A 74 1.01 2.30 -8.86
CA LEU A 74 -0.03 1.79 -9.76
C LEU A 74 -0.04 2.51 -11.10
N HIS A 75 0.02 3.83 -11.10
CA HIS A 75 0.04 4.62 -12.32
C HIS A 75 1.38 4.48 -13.07
N ASN A 76 2.47 4.28 -12.33
CA ASN A 76 3.80 4.08 -12.91
C ASN A 76 3.89 2.78 -13.71
N HIS A 77 3.14 1.73 -13.32
CA HIS A 77 2.98 0.51 -14.14
C HIS A 77 2.41 0.82 -15.53
N PHE A 78 1.43 1.73 -15.63
CA PHE A 78 0.79 2.10 -16.90
C PHE A 78 1.51 3.22 -17.68
N GLY A 79 2.66 3.68 -17.20
CA GLY A 79 3.49 4.63 -17.93
C GLY A 79 3.02 6.08 -17.89
N VAL A 80 2.12 6.49 -16.99
CA VAL A 80 1.72 7.91 -16.83
C VAL A 80 1.72 8.29 -15.35
N THR A 81 2.79 8.92 -14.86
CA THR A 81 2.82 9.42 -13.48
C THR A 81 3.84 10.53 -13.29
N ASP A 82 3.47 11.48 -12.44
CA ASP A 82 4.34 12.53 -11.94
C ASP A 82 4.66 12.29 -10.46
N PHE A 83 5.63 13.02 -9.94
CA PHE A 83 5.94 12.99 -8.50
C PHE A 83 4.75 13.48 -7.64
N GLY A 84 3.98 14.46 -8.13
CA GLY A 84 2.84 15.05 -7.43
C GLY A 84 1.74 14.04 -7.08
N THR A 85 1.63 12.94 -7.81
CA THR A 85 0.68 11.85 -7.54
C THR A 85 0.80 11.29 -6.12
N VAL A 86 1.98 11.35 -5.48
CA VAL A 86 2.16 10.93 -4.08
C VAL A 86 1.31 11.73 -3.09
N PHE A 87 0.93 12.97 -3.44
CA PHE A 87 0.09 13.83 -2.62
C PHE A 87 -1.41 13.62 -2.85
N SER A 88 -1.79 12.75 -3.80
CA SER A 88 -3.20 12.48 -4.14
C SER A 88 -4.03 12.00 -2.94
N GLY A 89 -3.43 11.28 -1.98
CA GLY A 89 -4.11 10.86 -0.75
C GLY A 89 -4.58 12.02 0.14
N PHE A 90 -3.99 13.22 -0.01
CA PHE A 90 -4.45 14.44 0.67
C PHE A 90 -5.57 15.14 -0.09
N GLN A 91 -5.62 14.97 -1.41
CA GLN A 91 -6.53 15.69 -2.29
C GLN A 91 -7.85 14.92 -2.49
N LEU A 92 -7.76 13.59 -2.55
CA LEU A 92 -8.88 12.72 -2.91
C LEU A 92 -9.48 12.06 -1.68
N ASN A 93 -10.63 12.60 -1.24
CA ASN A 93 -11.44 12.03 -0.16
C ASN A 93 -10.62 11.66 1.09
N TYR A 94 -9.84 12.63 1.58
CA TYR A 94 -8.90 12.49 2.70
C TYR A 94 -9.52 11.80 3.91
N SER A 95 -10.71 12.23 4.34
CA SER A 95 -11.37 11.70 5.53
C SER A 95 -11.71 10.22 5.40
N ASN A 96 -12.22 9.78 4.24
CA ASN A 96 -12.49 8.37 3.98
C ASN A 96 -11.19 7.55 3.96
N GLY A 97 -10.17 8.02 3.23
CA GLY A 97 -8.88 7.32 3.15
C GLY A 97 -8.21 7.15 4.50
N VAL A 98 -8.09 8.24 5.28
CA VAL A 98 -7.49 8.22 6.62
C VAL A 98 -8.33 7.38 7.59
N GLY A 99 -9.65 7.55 7.62
CA GLY A 99 -10.53 6.76 8.48
C GLY A 99 -10.46 5.26 8.18
N ALA A 100 -10.42 4.90 6.89
CA ALA A 100 -10.26 3.51 6.45
C ALA A 100 -8.92 2.93 6.89
N MET A 101 -7.81 3.65 6.67
CA MET A 101 -6.46 3.22 7.09
C MET A 101 -6.33 3.13 8.60
N PHE A 102 -6.88 4.10 9.35
CA PHE A 102 -6.88 4.11 10.81
C PHE A 102 -7.56 2.88 11.38
N VAL A 103 -8.81 2.59 10.96
CA VAL A 103 -9.54 1.42 11.45
C VAL A 103 -8.83 0.12 11.06
N THR A 104 -8.23 0.06 9.86
CA THR A 104 -7.47 -1.11 9.41
C THR A 104 -6.26 -1.36 10.30
N ASN A 105 -5.45 -0.33 10.58
CA ASN A 105 -4.29 -0.43 11.45
C ASN A 105 -4.67 -0.70 12.91
N LEU A 106 -5.77 -0.12 13.39
CA LEU A 106 -6.32 -0.41 14.72
C LEU A 106 -6.67 -1.89 14.85
N LEU A 107 -7.37 -2.47 13.87
CA LEU A 107 -7.70 -3.90 13.88
C LEU A 107 -6.45 -4.76 13.88
N ILE A 108 -5.47 -4.47 13.02
CA ILE A 108 -4.19 -5.21 13.00
C ILE A 108 -3.51 -5.12 14.38
N GLY A 109 -3.46 -3.92 14.96
CA GLY A 109 -2.89 -3.68 16.29
C GLY A 109 -3.59 -4.49 17.38
N LEU A 110 -4.93 -4.46 17.43
CA LEU A 110 -5.72 -5.24 18.39
C LEU A 110 -5.46 -6.75 18.27
N TRP A 111 -5.38 -7.29 17.06
CA TRP A 111 -5.04 -8.70 16.84
C TRP A 111 -3.60 -9.03 17.23
N SER A 112 -2.68 -8.09 17.01
CA SER A 112 -1.27 -8.23 17.37
C SER A 112 -1.06 -8.18 18.89
N LEU A 113 -1.89 -7.42 19.61
CA LEU A 113 -1.91 -7.36 21.08
C LEU A 113 -2.41 -8.66 21.71
N LEU A 114 -3.34 -9.36 21.05
CA LEU A 114 -3.81 -10.65 21.53
C LEU A 114 -2.70 -11.70 21.43
N LEU A 115 -2.10 -11.84 20.24
CA LEU A 115 -0.98 -12.75 19.94
C LEU A 115 -0.24 -12.28 18.66
N VAL A 116 1.04 -12.64 18.53
CA VAL A 116 1.87 -12.26 17.36
C VAL A 116 1.34 -12.86 16.04
N VAL A 117 1.01 -14.16 16.05
CA VAL A 117 0.58 -14.89 14.84
C VAL A 117 -0.71 -14.33 14.21
N PRO A 118 -1.83 -14.12 14.95
CA PRO A 118 -3.02 -13.53 14.36
C PRO A 118 -2.81 -12.08 13.90
N GLY A 119 -1.92 -11.32 14.56
CA GLY A 119 -1.47 -10.02 14.08
C GLY A 119 -0.87 -10.08 12.68
N ILE A 120 0.07 -11.00 12.45
CA ILE A 120 0.69 -11.24 11.13
C ILE A 120 -0.37 -11.64 10.10
N ILE A 121 -1.27 -12.56 10.45
CA ILE A 121 -2.35 -12.99 9.54
C ILE A 121 -3.23 -11.80 9.12
N LYS A 122 -3.55 -10.89 10.05
CA LYS A 122 -4.34 -9.70 9.76
C LYS A 122 -3.60 -8.63 8.99
N ALA A 123 -2.32 -8.46 9.23
CA ALA A 123 -1.46 -7.61 8.39
C ALA A 123 -1.50 -8.10 6.94
N LEU A 124 -1.26 -9.39 6.69
CA LEU A 124 -1.31 -10.01 5.37
C LEU A 124 -2.70 -9.95 4.71
N GLU A 125 -3.77 -10.06 5.52
CA GLU A 125 -5.16 -9.97 5.03
C GLU A 125 -5.50 -8.57 4.50
N TYR A 126 -4.92 -7.53 5.09
CA TYR A 126 -5.23 -6.13 4.78
C TYR A 126 -4.14 -5.39 3.99
N THR A 127 -3.09 -6.08 3.54
CA THR A 127 -2.01 -5.50 2.73
C THR A 127 -2.51 -4.77 1.46
N MET A 128 -3.67 -5.15 0.93
CA MET A 128 -4.20 -4.57 -0.33
C MET A 128 -5.12 -3.37 -0.12
N VAL A 129 -5.52 -3.06 1.13
CA VAL A 129 -6.39 -1.92 1.46
C VAL A 129 -5.88 -0.58 0.90
N PRO A 130 -4.61 -0.17 1.08
CA PRO A 130 -4.16 1.13 0.57
C PRO A 130 -4.20 1.22 -0.96
N TYR A 131 -4.00 0.10 -1.68
CA TYR A 131 -4.12 0.05 -3.14
C TYR A 131 -5.58 0.18 -3.61
N LEU A 132 -6.52 -0.45 -2.90
CA LEU A 132 -7.96 -0.31 -3.19
C LEU A 132 -8.44 1.13 -3.00
N LEU A 133 -7.96 1.81 -1.96
CA LEU A 133 -8.24 3.23 -1.72
C LEU A 133 -7.52 4.15 -2.74
N ALA A 134 -6.39 3.70 -3.28
CA ALA A 134 -5.69 4.41 -4.35
C ALA A 134 -6.47 4.35 -5.68
N ASP A 135 -7.04 3.19 -6.02
CA ASP A 135 -7.90 2.99 -7.20
C ASP A 135 -9.24 3.73 -7.03
N ASN A 136 -9.94 3.56 -5.91
CA ASN A 136 -11.17 4.29 -5.58
C ASN A 136 -11.12 4.97 -4.20
N PRO A 137 -10.80 6.28 -4.15
CA PRO A 137 -10.75 7.05 -2.91
C PRO A 137 -12.09 7.15 -2.16
N SER A 138 -13.21 6.91 -2.83
CA SER A 138 -14.55 6.93 -2.24
C SER A 138 -15.03 5.56 -1.77
N LEU A 139 -14.22 4.51 -1.94
CA LEU A 139 -14.54 3.16 -1.48
C LEU A 139 -14.63 3.12 0.05
N PRO A 140 -15.75 2.67 0.65
CA PRO A 140 -15.86 2.59 2.10
C PRO A 140 -14.78 1.67 2.70
N GLY A 141 -14.15 2.08 3.79
CA GLY A 141 -13.05 1.32 4.40
C GLY A 141 -13.40 -0.12 4.82
N SER A 142 -14.66 -0.37 5.20
CA SER A 142 -15.16 -1.73 5.47
C SER A 142 -15.13 -2.61 4.22
N ARG A 143 -15.59 -2.05 3.09
CA ARG A 143 -15.58 -2.73 1.78
C ARG A 143 -14.17 -2.94 1.26
N ALA A 144 -13.27 -1.96 1.43
CA ALA A 144 -11.86 -2.12 1.08
C ALA A 144 -11.20 -3.29 1.85
N ARG A 145 -11.45 -3.41 3.16
CA ARG A 145 -10.97 -4.54 3.97
C ARG A 145 -11.59 -5.88 3.54
N GLU A 146 -12.87 -5.88 3.20
CA GLU A 146 -13.56 -7.08 2.70
C GLU A 146 -12.94 -7.58 1.39
N ILE A 147 -12.76 -6.70 0.41
CA ILE A 147 -12.14 -7.01 -0.88
C ILE A 147 -10.71 -7.48 -0.67
N SER A 148 -9.91 -6.79 0.17
CA SER A 148 -8.55 -7.21 0.49
C SER A 148 -8.52 -8.62 1.10
N ARG A 149 -9.44 -8.94 2.03
CA ARG A 149 -9.57 -10.27 2.62
C ARG A 149 -9.93 -11.33 1.58
N MET A 150 -10.81 -11.02 0.64
CA MET A 150 -11.19 -11.91 -0.46
C MET A 150 -10.00 -12.17 -1.39
N MET A 151 -9.31 -11.12 -1.81
CA MET A 151 -8.15 -11.18 -2.70
C MET A 151 -6.98 -11.97 -2.09
N THR A 152 -6.76 -11.85 -0.79
CA THR A 152 -5.64 -12.51 -0.07
C THR A 152 -6.00 -13.88 0.49
N ASN A 153 -7.26 -14.32 0.36
CA ASN A 153 -7.67 -15.65 0.83
C ASN A 153 -6.95 -16.74 0.03
N GLY A 154 -6.40 -17.74 0.74
CA GLY A 154 -5.55 -18.77 0.14
C GLY A 154 -4.15 -18.31 -0.31
N GLU A 155 -3.83 -17.02 -0.25
CA GLU A 155 -2.56 -16.47 -0.75
C GLU A 155 -1.62 -15.94 0.35
N LYS A 156 -2.10 -15.81 1.60
CA LYS A 156 -1.34 -15.20 2.71
C LYS A 156 0.08 -15.77 2.88
N TRP A 157 0.23 -17.09 2.78
CA TRP A 157 1.54 -17.74 2.86
C TRP A 157 2.46 -17.34 1.71
N ASN A 158 1.94 -17.28 0.48
CA ASN A 158 2.71 -16.86 -0.68
C ASN A 158 3.13 -15.39 -0.56
N ILE A 159 2.23 -14.53 -0.07
CA ILE A 159 2.52 -13.10 0.20
C ILE A 159 3.63 -12.99 1.25
N LEU A 160 3.54 -13.74 2.35
CA LEU A 160 4.58 -13.77 3.37
C LEU A 160 5.93 -14.22 2.80
N VAL A 161 5.95 -15.29 1.99
CA VAL A 161 7.18 -15.75 1.33
C VAL A 161 7.74 -14.72 0.35
N LEU A 162 6.88 -13.94 -0.33
CA LEU A 162 7.29 -12.82 -1.16
C LEU A 162 7.95 -11.73 -0.31
N GLU A 163 7.32 -11.30 0.78
CA GLU A 163 7.88 -10.29 1.69
C GLU A 163 9.20 -10.75 2.31
N LEU A 164 9.27 -12.00 2.81
CA LEU A 164 10.49 -12.60 3.35
C LEU A 164 11.62 -12.69 2.31
N SER A 165 11.29 -12.80 1.02
CA SER A 165 12.32 -12.79 -0.04
C SER A 165 13.01 -11.42 -0.23
N PHE A 166 12.50 -10.37 0.42
CA PHE A 166 13.16 -9.06 0.52
C PHE A 166 13.89 -8.87 1.86
N LEU A 167 13.64 -9.71 2.86
CA LEU A 167 14.22 -9.57 4.21
C LEU A 167 15.75 -9.55 4.19
N GLY A 168 16.39 -10.40 3.36
CA GLY A 168 17.84 -10.41 3.19
C GLY A 168 18.40 -9.08 2.63
N TRP A 169 17.67 -8.44 1.72
CA TRP A 169 18.05 -7.14 1.16
C TRP A 169 17.89 -6.02 2.18
N PHE A 170 16.82 -6.07 2.99
CA PHE A 170 16.64 -5.12 4.09
C PHE A 170 17.72 -5.30 5.17
N LEU A 171 18.08 -6.54 5.52
CA LEU A 171 19.15 -6.82 6.47
C LEU A 171 20.51 -6.29 5.97
N LEU A 172 20.84 -6.55 4.70
CA LEU A 172 22.04 -6.02 4.07
C LEU A 172 22.03 -4.48 4.04
N GLY A 173 20.87 -3.89 3.72
CA GLY A 173 20.68 -2.45 3.74
C GLY A 173 20.93 -1.83 5.12
N THR A 174 20.49 -2.50 6.20
CA THR A 174 20.77 -2.09 7.58
C THR A 174 22.27 -2.13 7.90
N LEU A 175 22.99 -3.15 7.45
CA LEU A 175 24.45 -3.25 7.63
C LEU A 175 25.20 -2.10 6.94
N CYS A 176 24.64 -1.55 5.86
CA CYS A 176 25.14 -0.36 5.17
C CYS A 176 24.59 0.95 5.77
N LEU A 177 24.53 1.05 7.11
CA LEU A 177 24.00 2.21 7.86
C LEU A 177 22.56 2.62 7.45
N GLY A 178 21.76 1.68 6.96
CA GLY A 178 20.39 1.91 6.49
C GLY A 178 20.29 2.54 5.09
N VAL A 179 21.40 2.97 4.47
CA VAL A 179 21.37 3.59 3.14
C VAL A 179 20.91 2.59 2.07
N GLY A 180 21.33 1.33 2.19
CA GLY A 180 20.91 0.29 1.24
C GLY A 180 19.41 0.02 1.26
N ILE A 181 18.71 0.28 2.38
CA ILE A 181 17.25 0.13 2.49
C ILE A 181 16.55 1.08 1.50
N LEU A 182 17.05 2.30 1.34
CA LEU A 182 16.45 3.32 0.47
C LEU A 182 16.37 2.87 -0.99
N PHE A 183 17.33 2.06 -1.45
CA PHE A 183 17.35 1.53 -2.81
C PHE A 183 16.45 0.29 -2.98
N VAL A 184 16.13 -0.41 -1.89
CA VAL A 184 15.26 -1.59 -1.89
C VAL A 184 13.78 -1.19 -1.91
N ILE A 185 13.40 -0.11 -1.22
CA ILE A 185 12.00 0.32 -1.07
C ILE A 185 11.29 0.52 -2.44
N PRO A 186 11.85 1.22 -3.45
CA PRO A 186 11.16 1.40 -4.73
C PRO A 186 10.85 0.07 -5.42
N TYR A 187 11.80 -0.86 -5.35
CA TYR A 187 11.66 -2.19 -5.93
C TYR A 187 10.65 -3.05 -5.16
N PHE A 188 10.64 -2.95 -3.83
CA PHE A 188 9.64 -3.60 -2.98
C PHE A 188 8.23 -3.08 -3.29
N ASN A 189 8.03 -1.75 -3.31
CA ASN A 189 6.74 -1.12 -3.61
C ASN A 189 6.23 -1.47 -5.02
N ALA A 190 7.10 -1.44 -6.03
CA ALA A 190 6.74 -1.87 -7.38
C ALA A 190 6.34 -3.36 -7.40
N THR A 191 7.04 -4.24 -6.67
CA THR A 191 6.70 -5.66 -6.60
C THR A 191 5.34 -5.90 -5.92
N MET A 192 5.05 -5.17 -4.84
CA MET A 192 3.75 -5.26 -4.16
C MET A 192 2.61 -4.68 -5.02
N THR A 193 2.91 -3.68 -5.86
CA THR A 193 1.96 -3.16 -6.86
C THR A 193 1.62 -4.20 -7.91
N GLU A 194 2.61 -4.91 -8.44
CA GLU A 194 2.38 -6.03 -9.38
C GLU A 194 1.55 -7.15 -8.74
N LEU A 195 1.81 -7.46 -7.46
CA LEU A 195 0.99 -8.41 -6.71
C LEU A 195 -0.47 -7.93 -6.62
N TYR A 196 -0.68 -6.66 -6.28
CA TYR A 196 -2.02 -6.07 -6.21
C TYR A 196 -2.75 -6.17 -7.56
N ILE A 197 -2.11 -5.77 -8.65
CA ILE A 197 -2.68 -5.83 -10.01
C ILE A 197 -3.12 -7.26 -10.32
N TYR A 198 -2.24 -8.24 -10.10
CA TYR A 198 -2.57 -9.65 -10.31
C TYR A 198 -3.78 -10.11 -9.47
N LEU A 199 -3.79 -9.79 -8.16
CA LEU A 199 -4.86 -10.23 -7.26
C LEU A 199 -6.20 -9.56 -7.58
N ARG A 200 -6.18 -8.28 -7.95
CA ARG A 200 -7.34 -7.51 -8.38
C ARG A 200 -7.92 -8.08 -9.67
N ASP A 201 -7.07 -8.29 -10.68
CA ASP A 201 -7.51 -8.80 -11.99
C ASP A 201 -8.07 -10.21 -11.86
N ARG A 202 -7.47 -11.06 -11.01
CA ARG A 202 -8.03 -12.37 -10.65
C ARG A 202 -9.42 -12.24 -10.02
N ALA A 203 -9.59 -11.35 -9.04
CA ALA A 203 -10.86 -11.16 -8.36
C ALA A 203 -11.97 -10.67 -9.31
N ILE A 204 -11.61 -9.84 -10.28
CA ILE A 204 -12.50 -9.41 -11.37
C ILE A 204 -12.88 -10.61 -12.26
N GLN A 205 -11.90 -11.38 -12.73
CA GLN A 205 -12.13 -12.54 -13.61
C GLN A 205 -12.98 -13.63 -12.95
N THR A 206 -12.86 -13.81 -11.64
CA THR A 206 -13.66 -14.77 -10.88
C THR A 206 -14.99 -14.20 -10.38
N ASN A 207 -15.42 -13.03 -10.87
CA ASN A 207 -16.66 -12.34 -10.48
C ASN A 207 -16.79 -12.06 -8.97
N MET A 208 -15.67 -11.96 -8.25
CA MET A 208 -15.64 -11.61 -6.82
C MET A 208 -15.66 -10.10 -6.59
N LEU A 209 -15.25 -9.33 -7.59
CA LEU A 209 -15.13 -7.87 -7.54
C LEU A 209 -15.67 -7.27 -8.83
N ASN A 210 -16.62 -6.34 -8.73
CA ASN A 210 -17.07 -5.58 -9.89
C ASN A 210 -16.06 -4.45 -10.17
N PRO A 211 -15.48 -4.35 -11.38
CA PRO A 211 -14.49 -3.32 -11.69
C PRO A 211 -15.02 -1.89 -11.54
N ALA A 212 -16.34 -1.68 -11.60
CA ALA A 212 -16.97 -0.39 -11.34
C ALA A 212 -16.76 0.08 -9.89
N GLU A 213 -16.62 -0.84 -8.93
CA GLU A 213 -16.28 -0.51 -7.54
C GLU A 213 -14.89 0.11 -7.41
N LEU A 214 -14.01 -0.08 -8.38
CA LEU A 214 -12.66 0.50 -8.44
C LEU A 214 -12.55 1.66 -9.42
N GLY A 215 -13.65 2.10 -10.04
CA GLY A 215 -13.62 3.13 -11.08
C GLY A 215 -12.93 2.69 -12.38
N LEU A 216 -12.81 1.38 -12.62
CA LEU A 216 -12.13 0.82 -13.80
C LEU A 216 -13.02 0.66 -15.03
N VAL A 217 -14.33 0.93 -14.91
CA VAL A 217 -15.30 0.90 -16.03
C VAL A 217 -15.85 2.31 -16.26
N GLN A 218 -15.90 2.76 -17.52
CA GLN A 218 -16.66 3.96 -17.89
C GLN A 218 -18.16 3.70 -17.74
N PRO A 219 -18.99 4.70 -17.38
CA PRO A 219 -20.43 4.51 -17.20
C PRO A 219 -21.12 4.30 -18.55
N ALA A 220 -21.11 3.07 -19.05
CA ALA A 220 -22.10 2.45 -19.92
C ALA A 220 -21.58 1.07 -20.34
N GLN A 221 -21.98 0.02 -19.63
CA GLN A 221 -22.43 -1.28 -20.15
C GLN A 221 -23.09 -2.03 -18.99
N GLU A 222 -24.17 -1.45 -18.49
CA GLU A 222 -25.22 -2.20 -17.81
C GLU A 222 -25.78 -3.15 -18.86
N TYR A 223 -25.22 -4.37 -18.94
CA TYR A 223 -25.73 -5.43 -19.79
C TYR A 223 -27.16 -5.72 -19.34
N ARG A 224 -28.13 -5.12 -20.02
CA ARG A 224 -29.47 -5.66 -20.14
C ARG A 224 -29.32 -7.13 -20.49
N GLN A 225 -29.62 -8.01 -19.54
CA GLN A 225 -29.84 -9.41 -19.88
C GLN A 225 -31.07 -9.45 -20.79
N PRO A 226 -30.96 -9.91 -22.05
CA PRO A 226 -32.13 -10.06 -22.89
C PRO A 226 -32.91 -11.27 -22.37
N TYR A 227 -34.13 -10.99 -21.92
CA TYR A 227 -35.28 -11.87 -21.72
C TYR A 227 -35.04 -13.38 -21.95
N GLN A 228 -35.13 -14.17 -20.88
CA GLN A 228 -35.54 -15.56 -20.98
C GLN A 228 -37.08 -15.60 -20.94
N TYR A 229 -37.68 -15.87 -22.10
CA TYR A 229 -39.06 -16.36 -22.22
C TYR A 229 -39.04 -17.89 -22.27
#